data_AF-X1VDI7-F1
#
_entry.id   AF-X1VDI7-F1
#
_cell.length_a   1.000
_cell.length_b   1.000
_cell.length_c   1.000
_cell.angle_alpha   90.00
_cell.angle_beta   90.00
_cell.angle_gamma   90.00
#
_symmetry.space_group_name_H-M   'P 1'
#
loop_
_entity.id
_entity.type
_entity.pdbx_description
1 polymer ?
#
loop_
_entity_poly.entity_id
_entity_poly.type
_entity_poly.pdbx_seq_one_letter_code
_entity_poly.pdbx_strand_id
1 'polypeptide(L)'
;RLKTMAMTLNRNELSDIKEYAEGLGVKFRFDPILNPKLDGSKTPCNFRLSPEEVVKLDLADEKRANEWREFCERSIGPYQVDNLFNCGAGVSTFHIDPYGQMSSCEMVRFQNYDLRRGSFEEGWHRAIPEFLALKPTSDYPCGQCELISLCGQCPGWAYLENGNPETPVEYLCQIAHLRAEAFNTKEL
;
A
#
# COMPACT_ATOMS: atom_id res chain seq x y z
N ARG A 1 -4.44 1.04 20.37
CA ARG A 1 -5.16 1.32 19.12
C ARG A 1 -5.54 -0.02 18.50
N LEU A 2 -6.81 -0.24 18.19
CA LEU A 2 -7.28 -1.45 17.51
C LEU A 2 -7.25 -1.22 15.98
N LYS A 3 -6.70 -2.19 15.23
CA LYS A 3 -6.75 -2.23 13.76
C LYS A 3 -7.46 -3.52 13.33
N THR A 4 -8.33 -3.43 12.34
CA THR A 4 -8.84 -4.61 11.61
C THR A 4 -8.69 -4.43 10.10
N MET A 5 -8.71 -5.53 9.34
CA MET A 5 -8.93 -5.46 7.90
C MET A 5 -10.43 -5.41 7.65
N ALA A 6 -10.88 -4.56 6.71
CA ALA A 6 -12.25 -4.60 6.22
C ALA A 6 -12.33 -5.54 5.02
N MET A 7 -13.14 -6.60 5.16
CA MET A 7 -13.23 -7.71 4.22
C MET A 7 -14.69 -8.06 3.96
N THR A 8 -14.96 -8.87 2.93
CA THR A 8 -16.32 -9.39 2.66
C THR A 8 -16.92 -10.11 3.87
N LEU A 9 -16.09 -10.70 4.73
CA LEU A 9 -16.52 -11.45 5.92
C LEU A 9 -17.03 -10.58 7.06
N ASN A 10 -16.45 -9.39 7.26
CA ASN A 10 -16.63 -8.60 8.50
C ASN A 10 -17.02 -7.13 8.27
N ARG A 11 -17.22 -6.70 7.02
CA ARG A 11 -17.57 -5.30 6.69
C ARG A 11 -18.81 -4.78 7.42
N ASN A 12 -19.74 -5.67 7.76
CA ASN A 12 -20.97 -5.31 8.47
C ASN A 12 -20.75 -5.17 9.99
N GLU A 13 -19.60 -5.58 10.51
CA GLU A 13 -19.26 -5.57 11.96
C GLU A 13 -18.31 -4.42 12.32
N LEU A 14 -17.88 -3.61 11.33
CA LEU A 14 -16.88 -2.56 11.57
C LEU A 14 -17.33 -1.52 12.60
N SER A 15 -18.63 -1.21 12.63
CA SER A 15 -19.22 -0.30 13.62
C SER A 15 -19.17 -0.89 15.03
N ASP A 16 -19.47 -2.18 15.19
CA ASP A 16 -19.45 -2.87 16.48
C ASP A 16 -18.00 -2.97 17.01
N ILE A 17 -17.05 -3.26 16.11
CA ILE A 17 -15.61 -3.28 16.46
C ILE A 17 -15.15 -1.87 16.88
N LYS A 18 -15.64 -0.82 16.21
CA LYS A 18 -15.35 0.57 16.58
C LYS A 18 -15.88 0.90 17.97
N GLU A 19 -17.15 0.60 18.25
CA GLU A 19 -17.76 0.81 19.56
C GLU A 19 -17.02 0.06 20.66
N TYR A 20 -16.65 -1.20 20.40
CA TYR A 20 -15.83 -1.99 21.32
C TYR A 20 -14.48 -1.33 21.61
N ALA A 21 -13.77 -0.88 20.56
CA ALA A 21 -12.49 -0.20 20.73
C ALA A 21 -12.62 1.12 21.53
N GLU A 22 -13.68 1.90 21.27
CA GLU A 22 -13.97 3.14 21.98
C GLU A 22 -14.35 2.88 23.45
N GLY A 23 -15.11 1.82 23.74
CA GLY A 23 -15.40 1.37 25.11
C GLY A 23 -14.16 0.94 25.90
N LEU A 24 -13.13 0.44 25.21
CA LEU A 24 -11.81 0.18 25.78
C LEU A 24 -10.92 1.44 25.91
N GLY A 25 -11.41 2.61 25.47
CA GLY A 25 -10.64 3.86 25.47
C GLY A 25 -9.51 3.90 24.45
N VAL A 26 -9.53 3.05 23.40
CA VAL A 26 -8.50 3.01 22.37
C VAL A 26 -9.00 3.48 21.02
N LYS A 27 -8.14 4.16 20.26
CA LYS A 27 -8.46 4.55 18.87
C LYS A 27 -8.72 3.31 18.02
N PHE A 28 -9.70 3.40 17.12
CA PHE A 28 -9.98 2.41 16.08
C PHE A 28 -9.43 2.85 14.71
N ARG A 29 -9.07 1.90 13.87
CA ARG A 29 -8.93 2.07 12.41
C ARG A 29 -9.22 0.76 11.70
N PHE A 30 -9.65 0.83 10.46
CA PHE A 30 -9.62 -0.31 9.55
C PHE A 30 -8.79 -0.02 8.31
N ASP A 31 -8.43 -1.08 7.61
CA ASP A 31 -7.73 -1.05 6.34
C ASP A 31 -8.52 -1.89 5.32
N PRO A 32 -9.08 -1.27 4.27
CA PRO A 32 -9.98 -1.96 3.35
C PRO A 32 -9.26 -2.60 2.15
N ILE A 33 -7.93 -2.51 2.08
CA ILE A 33 -7.16 -2.94 0.92
C ILE A 33 -6.33 -4.18 1.27
N LEU A 34 -6.59 -5.29 0.59
CA LEU A 34 -5.98 -6.59 0.89
C LEU A 34 -5.09 -7.07 -0.26
N ASN A 35 -3.82 -7.36 0.01
CA ASN A 35 -2.85 -7.82 -0.99
C ASN A 35 -2.83 -9.36 -1.13
N PRO A 36 -2.27 -9.89 -2.24
CA PRO A 36 -1.95 -11.31 -2.34
C PRO A 36 -0.89 -11.74 -1.32
N LYS A 37 -0.75 -13.06 -1.11
CA LYS A 37 0.28 -13.63 -0.25
C LYS A 37 1.68 -13.42 -0.84
N LEU A 38 2.71 -13.51 0.01
CA LEU A 38 4.12 -13.39 -0.41
C LEU A 38 4.57 -14.49 -1.40
N ASP A 39 3.86 -15.61 -1.45
CA ASP A 39 4.07 -16.69 -2.43
C ASP A 39 3.31 -16.47 -3.76
N GLY A 40 2.68 -15.30 -3.94
CA GLY A 40 1.88 -14.94 -5.11
C GLY A 40 0.47 -15.53 -5.11
N SER A 41 0.08 -16.33 -4.10
CA SER A 41 -1.28 -16.84 -4.03
C SER A 41 -2.30 -15.71 -3.83
N LYS A 42 -3.31 -15.69 -4.70
CA LYS A 42 -4.43 -14.75 -4.68
C LYS A 42 -5.59 -15.19 -3.78
N THR A 43 -5.45 -16.25 -2.98
CA THR A 43 -6.51 -16.71 -2.08
C THR A 43 -7.06 -15.60 -1.17
N PRO A 44 -6.26 -14.68 -0.58
CA PRO A 44 -6.79 -13.56 0.20
C PRO A 44 -7.67 -12.62 -0.63
N CYS A 45 -7.41 -12.49 -1.93
CA CYS A 45 -8.13 -11.58 -2.81
C CYS A 45 -9.62 -11.92 -2.93
N ASN A 46 -10.02 -13.17 -2.62
CA ASN A 46 -11.43 -13.58 -2.54
C ASN A 46 -12.21 -12.85 -1.43
N PHE A 47 -11.50 -12.25 -0.47
CA PHE A 47 -12.09 -11.49 0.63
C PHE A 47 -12.00 -9.96 0.44
N ARG A 48 -11.48 -9.49 -0.70
CA ARG A 48 -11.47 -8.07 -1.05
C ARG A 48 -12.88 -7.55 -1.15
N LEU A 49 -13.07 -6.34 -0.62
CA LEU A 49 -14.21 -5.52 -0.98
C LEU A 49 -14.06 -5.07 -2.43
N SER A 50 -15.17 -4.82 -3.11
CA SER A 50 -15.12 -4.09 -4.38
C SER A 50 -14.61 -2.66 -4.16
N PRO A 51 -14.00 -2.01 -5.17
CA PRO A 51 -13.57 -0.61 -5.07
C PRO A 51 -14.69 0.33 -4.58
N GLU A 52 -15.92 0.11 -5.04
CA GLU A 52 -17.10 0.88 -4.65
C GLU A 52 -17.45 0.67 -3.16
N GLU A 53 -17.34 -0.56 -2.67
CA GLU A 53 -17.54 -0.86 -1.25
C GLU A 53 -16.46 -0.23 -0.37
N VAL A 54 -15.21 -0.17 -0.84
CA VAL A 54 -14.12 0.54 -0.14
C VAL A 54 -14.48 2.01 0.03
N VAL A 55 -14.86 2.70 -1.04
CA VAL A 55 -15.22 4.12 -0.99
C VAL A 55 -16.51 4.36 -0.20
N LYS A 56 -17.48 3.44 -0.27
CA LYS A 56 -18.68 3.48 0.57
C LYS A 56 -18.32 3.43 2.06
N LEU A 57 -17.35 2.61 2.47
CA LEU A 57 -16.87 2.59 3.85
C LEU A 57 -16.11 3.88 4.22
N ASP A 58 -15.36 4.46 3.27
CA ASP A 58 -14.69 5.75 3.45
C ASP A 58 -15.70 6.89 3.70
N LEU A 59 -16.86 6.86 3.02
CA LEU A 59 -17.94 7.84 3.14
C LEU A 59 -18.86 7.63 4.35
N ALA A 60 -18.98 6.40 4.86
CA ALA A 60 -19.93 6.05 5.92
C ALA A 60 -19.58 6.65 7.30
N ASP A 61 -18.33 7.06 7.51
CA ASP A 61 -17.86 7.69 8.75
C ASP A 61 -17.41 9.12 8.46
N GLU A 62 -18.09 10.10 9.06
CA GLU A 62 -17.86 11.52 8.76
C GLU A 62 -16.43 11.96 9.07
N LYS A 63 -15.83 11.45 10.14
CA LYS A 63 -14.45 11.76 10.50
C LYS A 63 -13.49 11.22 9.45
N ARG A 64 -13.67 9.98 9.02
CA ARG A 64 -12.87 9.37 7.95
C ARG A 64 -13.05 10.09 6.62
N ALA A 65 -14.27 10.49 6.28
CA ALA A 65 -14.56 11.27 5.08
C ALA A 65 -13.83 12.62 5.10
N ASN A 66 -13.84 13.32 6.24
CA ASN A 66 -13.09 14.57 6.42
C ASN A 66 -11.57 14.35 6.30
N GLU A 67 -11.03 13.31 6.92
CA GLU A 67 -9.61 12.94 6.79
C GLU A 67 -9.22 12.70 5.31
N TRP A 68 -10.09 12.07 4.52
CA TRP A 68 -9.86 11.88 3.09
C TRP A 68 -9.94 13.18 2.29
N ARG A 69 -10.92 14.06 2.54
CA ARG A 69 -11.01 15.37 1.87
C ARG A 69 -9.73 16.19 2.09
N GLU A 70 -9.32 16.34 3.35
CA GLU A 70 -8.08 17.06 3.69
C GLU A 70 -6.83 16.42 3.07
N PHE A 71 -6.81 15.09 2.94
CA PHE A 71 -5.70 14.38 2.30
C PHE A 71 -5.68 14.65 0.79
N CYS A 72 -6.82 14.51 0.10
CA CYS A 72 -6.93 14.79 -1.33
C CYS A 72 -6.49 16.22 -1.66
N GLU A 73 -6.93 17.21 -0.89
CA GLU A 73 -6.56 18.63 -1.09
C GLU A 73 -5.06 18.90 -1.05
N ARG A 74 -4.32 18.14 -0.21
CA ARG A 74 -2.87 18.30 0.02
C ARG A 74 -2.01 17.40 -0.86
N SER A 75 -2.55 16.30 -1.37
CA SER A 75 -1.74 15.20 -1.92
C SER A 75 -2.03 14.85 -3.38
N ILE A 76 -3.13 15.36 -3.96
CA ILE A 76 -3.35 15.27 -5.41
C ILE A 76 -2.54 16.37 -6.10
N GLY A 77 -1.76 15.99 -7.10
CA GLY A 77 -0.97 16.93 -7.90
C GLY A 77 0.12 16.22 -8.71
N PRO A 78 0.91 17.00 -9.47
CA PRO A 78 1.94 16.44 -10.34
C PRO A 78 2.94 15.63 -9.52
N TYR A 79 3.07 14.37 -9.89
CA TYR A 79 4.02 13.43 -9.31
C TYR A 79 4.97 12.97 -10.41
N GLN A 80 6.25 13.26 -10.27
CA GLN A 80 7.28 12.82 -11.20
C GLN A 80 8.40 12.17 -10.42
N VAL A 81 8.66 10.90 -10.73
CA VAL A 81 9.71 10.12 -10.11
C VAL A 81 10.40 9.26 -11.14
N ASP A 82 11.73 9.24 -11.09
CA ASP A 82 12.56 8.47 -12.00
C ASP A 82 12.79 7.03 -11.54
N ASN A 83 12.59 6.77 -10.24
CA ASN A 83 12.84 5.47 -9.62
C ASN A 83 11.55 4.65 -9.53
N LEU A 84 11.70 3.33 -9.56
CA LEU A 84 10.61 2.38 -9.38
C LEU A 84 10.10 2.39 -7.92
N PHE A 85 11.02 2.56 -6.95
CA PHE A 85 10.71 2.65 -5.53
C PHE A 85 10.72 4.08 -5.04
N ASN A 86 9.56 4.55 -4.56
CA ASN A 86 9.38 5.95 -4.12
C ASN A 86 8.82 6.07 -2.70
N CYS A 87 8.83 4.97 -1.95
CA CYS A 87 8.43 4.95 -0.54
C CYS A 87 9.65 5.01 0.38
N GLY A 88 9.44 5.31 1.67
CA GLY A 88 10.52 5.36 2.67
C GLY A 88 11.09 3.99 3.08
N ALA A 89 10.56 2.87 2.55
CA ALA A 89 11.09 1.55 2.84
C ALA A 89 12.48 1.38 2.22
N GLY A 90 13.43 0.81 2.96
CA GLY A 90 14.84 0.77 2.58
C GLY A 90 15.61 2.08 2.83
N VAL A 91 14.95 3.21 3.13
CA VAL A 91 15.62 4.48 3.48
C VAL A 91 15.85 4.58 4.98
N SER A 92 14.81 4.31 5.78
CA SER A 92 14.86 4.37 7.25
C SER A 92 14.50 3.03 7.90
N THR A 93 14.13 2.04 7.10
CA THR A 93 13.67 0.74 7.55
C THR A 93 14.21 -0.36 6.64
N PHE A 94 14.32 -1.55 7.18
CA PHE A 94 14.66 -2.77 6.45
C PHE A 94 13.80 -3.92 7.00
N HIS A 95 13.81 -5.04 6.30
CA HIS A 95 13.23 -6.28 6.78
C HIS A 95 14.25 -7.41 6.68
N ILE A 96 14.39 -8.22 7.73
CA ILE A 96 15.20 -9.44 7.73
C ILE A 96 14.27 -10.61 8.01
N ASP A 97 14.25 -11.60 7.13
CA ASP A 97 13.45 -12.81 7.32
C ASP A 97 14.16 -13.86 8.20
N PRO A 98 13.45 -14.93 8.63
CA PRO A 98 14.06 -15.98 9.46
C PRO A 98 15.21 -16.75 8.80
N TYR A 99 15.41 -16.62 7.49
CA TYR A 99 16.48 -17.27 6.73
C TYR A 99 17.68 -16.34 6.51
N GLY A 100 17.67 -15.13 7.10
CA GLY A 100 18.73 -14.15 7.00
C GLY A 100 18.70 -13.34 5.70
N GLN A 101 17.58 -13.31 4.98
CA GLN A 101 17.44 -12.49 3.78
C GLN A 101 16.99 -11.08 4.17
N MET A 102 17.81 -10.08 3.83
CA MET A 102 17.53 -8.66 4.05
C MET A 102 16.92 -8.02 2.81
N SER A 103 15.80 -7.33 2.97
CA SER A 103 15.05 -6.62 1.91
C SER A 103 14.64 -5.21 2.37
N SER A 104 14.21 -4.35 1.44
CA SER A 104 13.77 -2.99 1.75
C SER A 104 12.46 -2.95 2.56
N CYS A 105 11.57 -3.92 2.33
CA CYS A 105 10.34 -4.09 3.09
C CYS A 105 9.92 -5.57 3.17
N GLU A 106 8.83 -5.86 3.86
CA GLU A 106 8.32 -7.22 3.99
C GLU A 106 7.70 -7.81 2.70
N MET A 107 7.32 -6.97 1.73
CA MET A 107 6.65 -7.39 0.49
C MET A 107 7.63 -7.68 -0.66
N VAL A 108 8.71 -6.91 -0.75
CA VAL A 108 9.68 -6.99 -1.86
C VAL A 108 10.67 -8.11 -1.58
N ARG A 109 10.32 -9.33 -1.97
CA ARG A 109 11.15 -10.54 -1.75
C ARG A 109 12.02 -10.93 -2.93
N PHE A 110 11.68 -10.47 -4.14
CA PHE A 110 12.46 -10.72 -5.35
C PHE A 110 13.83 -10.02 -5.35
N GLN A 111 14.05 -9.08 -4.43
CA GLN A 111 15.33 -8.43 -4.15
C GLN A 111 15.67 -8.60 -2.68
N ASN A 112 16.77 -9.28 -2.42
CA ASN A 112 17.25 -9.53 -1.08
C ASN A 112 18.76 -9.71 -1.05
N TYR A 113 19.32 -9.53 0.14
CA TYR A 113 20.73 -9.72 0.45
C TYR A 113 20.88 -10.81 1.53
N ASP A 114 21.71 -11.83 1.27
CA ASP A 114 21.92 -12.95 2.20
C ASP A 114 22.94 -12.58 3.28
N LEU A 115 22.44 -12.22 4.47
CA LEU A 115 23.27 -11.86 5.63
C LEU A 115 24.13 -13.03 6.14
N ARG A 116 23.85 -14.27 5.73
CA ARG A 116 24.71 -15.42 6.09
C ARG A 116 25.99 -15.47 5.26
N ARG A 117 26.07 -14.66 4.18
CA ARG A 117 27.18 -14.61 3.23
C ARG A 117 27.91 -13.27 3.22
N GLY A 118 27.50 -12.33 4.07
CA GLY A 118 28.18 -11.05 4.23
C GLY A 118 27.71 -10.33 5.49
N SER A 119 27.76 -9.01 5.50
CA SER A 119 27.49 -8.21 6.71
C SER A 119 26.22 -7.36 6.61
N PHE A 120 25.67 -6.99 7.76
CA PHE A 120 24.58 -6.02 7.83
C PHE A 120 24.98 -4.67 7.22
N GLU A 121 26.22 -4.22 7.46
CA GLU A 121 26.75 -2.95 6.93
C GLU A 121 26.71 -2.93 5.40
N GLU A 122 27.15 -4.02 4.75
CA GLU A 122 27.10 -4.17 3.30
C GLU A 122 25.66 -4.24 2.78
N GLY A 123 24.80 -5.02 3.44
CA GLY A 123 23.38 -5.10 3.08
C GLY A 123 22.70 -3.73 3.16
N TRP A 124 22.92 -2.99 4.25
CA TRP A 124 22.27 -1.72 4.52
C TRP A 124 22.83 -0.55 3.70
N HIS A 125 24.15 -0.41 3.60
CA HIS A 125 24.78 0.75 2.94
C HIS A 125 25.07 0.54 1.46
N ARG A 126 24.95 -0.68 0.93
CA ARG A 126 25.15 -0.97 -0.51
C ARG A 126 23.94 -1.63 -1.15
N ALA A 127 23.56 -2.82 -0.70
CA ALA A 127 22.54 -3.62 -1.40
C ALA A 127 21.16 -2.95 -1.40
N ILE A 128 20.70 -2.46 -0.24
CA ILE A 128 19.40 -1.76 -0.16
C ILE A 128 19.36 -0.49 -1.03
N PRO A 129 20.35 0.43 -0.98
CA PRO A 129 20.43 1.55 -1.90
C PRO A 129 20.40 1.15 -3.39
N GLU A 130 21.10 0.07 -3.78
CA GLU A 130 21.07 -0.45 -5.14
C GLU A 130 19.67 -0.91 -5.55
N PHE A 131 18.93 -1.59 -4.66
CA PHE A 131 17.55 -2.01 -4.91
C PHE A 131 16.62 -0.80 -5.12
N LEU A 132 16.81 0.27 -4.33
CA LEU A 132 16.00 1.49 -4.43
C LEU A 132 16.34 2.35 -5.65
N ALA A 133 17.55 2.24 -6.18
CA ALA A 133 18.00 2.97 -7.36
C ALA A 133 17.49 2.41 -8.69
N LEU A 134 16.71 1.32 -8.66
CA LEU A 134 16.13 0.73 -9.85
C LEU A 134 15.16 1.68 -10.54
N LYS A 135 15.30 1.77 -11.85
CA LYS A 135 14.42 2.53 -12.74
C LYS A 135 13.45 1.58 -13.43
N PRO A 136 12.23 2.05 -13.77
CA PRO A 136 11.36 1.31 -14.67
C PRO A 136 12.07 0.99 -15.99
N THR A 137 11.84 -0.20 -16.52
CA THR A 137 12.41 -0.70 -17.78
C THR A 137 11.42 -0.60 -18.94
N SER A 138 10.16 -0.32 -18.64
CA SER A 138 9.06 -0.17 -19.58
C SER A 138 8.25 1.11 -19.30
N ASP A 139 7.17 1.31 -20.05
CA ASP A 139 6.22 2.38 -19.76
C ASP A 139 5.57 2.15 -18.40
N TYR A 140 5.85 3.04 -17.45
CA TYR A 140 5.41 2.93 -16.05
C TYR A 140 4.48 4.09 -15.71
N PRO A 141 3.16 3.94 -15.96
CA PRO A 141 2.20 5.04 -15.82
C PRO A 141 2.10 5.56 -14.38
N CYS A 142 2.41 4.72 -13.39
CA CYS A 142 2.39 5.11 -12.00
C CYS A 142 3.48 6.12 -11.62
N GLY A 143 4.57 6.22 -12.40
CA GLY A 143 5.64 7.22 -12.19
C GLY A 143 5.22 8.66 -12.52
N GLN A 144 4.09 8.82 -13.21
CA GLN A 144 3.52 10.11 -13.62
C GLN A 144 2.07 10.32 -13.12
N CYS A 145 1.55 9.41 -12.29
CA CYS A 145 0.16 9.41 -11.88
C CYS A 145 -0.09 10.41 -10.73
N GLU A 146 -0.95 11.40 -10.96
CA GLU A 146 -1.29 12.42 -9.96
C GLU A 146 -2.10 11.89 -8.77
N LEU A 147 -2.70 10.70 -8.92
CA LEU A 147 -3.47 10.02 -7.89
C LEU A 147 -2.65 8.99 -7.09
N ILE A 148 -1.34 8.89 -7.34
CA ILE A 148 -0.49 7.88 -6.70
C ILE A 148 -0.53 7.96 -5.17
N SER A 149 -0.73 9.15 -4.60
CA SER A 149 -0.85 9.36 -3.15
C SER A 149 -2.11 8.72 -2.55
N LEU A 150 -3.18 8.59 -3.34
CA LEU A 150 -4.45 7.93 -2.97
C LEU A 150 -4.41 6.40 -3.20
N CYS A 151 -3.39 5.94 -3.92
CA CYS A 151 -3.22 4.58 -4.38
C CYS A 151 -2.28 3.79 -3.44
N GLY A 152 -2.54 2.50 -3.26
CA GLY A 152 -1.64 1.60 -2.55
C GLY A 152 -0.54 1.02 -3.44
N GLN A 153 -0.44 1.46 -4.70
CA GLN A 153 0.48 0.90 -5.68
C GLN A 153 1.92 0.98 -5.17
N CYS A 154 2.59 -0.18 -5.14
CA CYS A 154 4.02 -0.25 -4.94
C CYS A 154 4.60 -1.43 -5.72
N PRO A 155 5.90 -1.41 -6.05
CA PRO A 155 6.52 -2.48 -6.83
C PRO A 155 6.39 -3.87 -6.18
N GLY A 156 6.39 -3.93 -4.84
CA GLY A 156 6.15 -5.16 -4.10
C GLY A 156 4.75 -5.72 -4.34
N TRP A 157 3.71 -4.89 -4.24
CA TRP A 157 2.33 -5.33 -4.48
C TRP A 157 2.10 -5.70 -5.94
N ALA A 158 2.60 -4.88 -6.87
CA ALA A 158 2.55 -5.15 -8.31
C ALA A 158 3.13 -6.52 -8.65
N TYR A 159 4.30 -6.86 -8.08
CA TYR A 159 4.90 -8.17 -8.26
C TYR A 159 4.04 -9.31 -7.70
N LEU A 160 3.48 -9.16 -6.49
CA LEU A 160 2.61 -10.18 -5.91
C LEU A 160 1.30 -10.38 -6.69
N GLU A 161 0.80 -9.32 -7.33
CA GLU A 161 -0.45 -9.35 -8.08
C GLU A 161 -0.26 -9.86 -9.53
N ASN A 162 0.80 -9.40 -10.19
CA ASN A 162 0.97 -9.51 -11.64
C ASN A 162 2.25 -10.26 -12.03
N GLY A 163 3.14 -10.56 -11.08
CA GLY A 163 4.48 -11.12 -11.36
C GLY A 163 5.46 -10.10 -11.95
N ASN A 164 5.06 -8.83 -12.06
CA ASN A 164 5.87 -7.75 -12.62
C ASN A 164 5.76 -6.51 -11.72
N PRO A 165 6.88 -5.95 -11.22
CA PRO A 165 6.86 -4.80 -10.31
C PRO A 165 6.42 -3.48 -10.98
N GLU A 166 6.40 -3.42 -12.30
CA GLU A 166 6.01 -2.23 -13.08
C GLU A 166 4.54 -2.27 -13.49
N THR A 167 3.86 -3.41 -13.39
CA THR A 167 2.46 -3.52 -13.83
C THR A 167 1.51 -2.93 -12.77
N PRO A 168 0.68 -1.92 -13.12
CA PRO A 168 -0.30 -1.36 -12.21
C PRO A 168 -1.25 -2.43 -11.65
N VAL A 169 -1.60 -2.33 -10.37
CA VAL A 169 -2.64 -3.15 -9.78
C VAL A 169 -3.99 -2.47 -10.01
N GLU A 170 -4.75 -2.97 -10.98
CA GLU A 170 -6.03 -2.40 -11.40
C GLU A 170 -6.99 -2.14 -10.23
N TYR A 171 -7.07 -3.06 -9.27
CA TYR A 171 -7.87 -2.90 -8.05
C TYR A 171 -7.52 -1.63 -7.25
N LEU A 172 -6.23 -1.29 -7.15
CA LEU A 172 -5.78 -0.10 -6.43
C LEU A 172 -6.03 1.16 -7.24
N CYS A 173 -5.84 1.10 -8.56
CA CYS A 173 -6.16 2.19 -9.49
C CYS A 173 -7.65 2.57 -9.36
N GLN A 174 -8.56 1.61 -9.45
CA GLN A 174 -10.00 1.84 -9.34
C GLN A 174 -10.38 2.52 -8.02
N ILE A 175 -9.83 2.05 -6.89
CA ILE A 175 -10.05 2.68 -5.57
C ILE A 175 -9.54 4.12 -5.55
N ALA A 176 -8.34 4.37 -6.08
CA ALA A 176 -7.75 5.71 -6.10
C ALA A 176 -8.59 6.69 -6.93
N HIS A 177 -9.06 6.27 -8.11
CA HIS A 177 -9.95 7.07 -8.95
C HIS A 177 -11.29 7.36 -8.27
N LEU A 178 -11.94 6.34 -7.69
CA LEU A 178 -13.21 6.54 -6.98
C LEU A 178 -13.05 7.42 -5.74
N ARG A 179 -11.92 7.35 -5.03
CA ARG A 179 -11.60 8.27 -3.93
C ARG A 179 -11.41 9.70 -4.44
N ALA A 180 -10.70 9.88 -5.55
CA ALA A 180 -10.54 11.20 -6.15
C ALA A 180 -11.91 11.78 -6.54
N GLU A 181 -12.77 11.00 -7.20
CA GLU A 181 -14.13 11.42 -7.55
C GLU A 181 -14.97 11.78 -6.31
N ALA A 182 -14.89 10.99 -5.24
CA ALA A 182 -15.70 11.19 -4.05
C ALA A 182 -15.22 12.33 -3.13
N PHE A 183 -13.92 12.64 -3.12
CA PHE A 183 -13.30 13.51 -2.12
C PHE A 183 -12.50 14.69 -2.68
N ASN A 184 -12.16 14.71 -3.96
CA ASN A 184 -11.44 15.84 -4.55
C ASN A 184 -12.41 17.00 -4.83
N THR A 185 -12.10 18.17 -4.28
CA THR A 185 -12.89 19.40 -4.45
C THR A 185 -12.42 20.26 -5.63
N LYS A 186 -11.32 19.87 -6.29
CA LYS A 186 -10.78 20.51 -7.49
C LYS A 186 -11.16 19.68 -8.72
N GLU A 187 -11.74 20.31 -9.75
CA GLU A 187 -11.90 19.65 -11.04
C GLU A 187 -10.51 19.18 -11.54
N LEU A 188 -10.40 17.89 -11.89
CA LEU A 188 -9.21 17.27 -12.48
C LEU A 188 -9.09 17.67 -13.96
#